data_AF-A0AAE4YCP4-F1
#
_entry.id   AF-A0AAE4YCP4-F1
#
_cell.length_a   1.000
_cell.length_b   1.000
_cell.length_c   1.000
_cell.angle_alpha   90.00
_cell.angle_beta   90.00
_cell.angle_gamma   90.00
#
_symmetry.space_group_name_H-M   'P 1'
#
loop_
_entity.id
_entity.type
_entity.pdbx_description
1 polymer ?
#
loop_
_entity_poly.entity_id
_entity_poly.type
_entity_poly.pdbx_seq_one_letter_code
_entity_poly.pdbx_strand_id
1 'polypeptide(L)'
;MKTFGLTLATPVLALLLAGCVAPEETAKPAPALPGKVVKYTCATGGKLSVDYGEGKITLAGPETLIQEEGKQRWSWPSDGTHHVWELDGAGLGTLSLSAAGTETVQKSGCKADAVAG
;
A
#
# COMPACT_ATOMS: atom_id res chain seq x y z
N MET A 1 65.71 -2.29 -20.67
CA MET A 1 64.24 -2.19 -20.75
C MET A 1 63.77 -1.07 -19.83
N LYS A 2 62.92 -0.20 -20.39
CA LYS A 2 62.08 0.91 -19.86
C LYS A 2 62.12 1.29 -18.35
N THR A 3 62.62 2.50 -18.11
CA THR A 3 61.96 3.74 -17.63
C THR A 3 60.85 3.69 -16.53
N PHE A 4 61.14 4.41 -15.42
CA PHE A 4 60.35 5.34 -14.57
C PHE A 4 58.87 5.13 -14.21
N GLY A 5 58.54 5.54 -12.97
CA GLY A 5 57.23 6.10 -12.62
C GLY A 5 56.84 5.93 -11.14
N LEU A 6 57.52 6.61 -10.22
CA LEU A 6 56.95 7.67 -9.37
C LEU A 6 55.68 7.28 -8.58
N THR A 7 55.87 6.96 -7.30
CA THR A 7 54.86 6.91 -6.24
C THR A 7 54.13 8.24 -6.14
N LEU A 8 52.83 8.28 -6.42
CA LEU A 8 51.97 9.44 -6.18
C LEU A 8 50.67 9.00 -5.52
N ALA A 9 50.55 9.43 -4.26
CA ALA A 9 49.35 9.95 -3.62
C ALA A 9 48.09 9.06 -3.61
N THR A 10 47.86 8.41 -2.48
CA THR A 10 46.50 8.30 -1.93
C THR A 10 46.11 9.67 -1.40
N PRO A 11 44.98 10.22 -1.83
CA PRO A 11 43.94 10.42 -0.85
C PRO A 11 42.54 10.07 -1.38
N VAL A 12 41.81 9.32 -0.56
CA VAL A 12 40.41 9.59 -0.21
C VAL A 12 39.53 10.04 -1.38
N LEU A 13 38.99 9.09 -2.14
CA LEU A 13 37.71 9.31 -2.83
C LEU A 13 36.60 8.74 -1.94
N ALA A 14 36.18 9.59 -1.02
CA ALA A 14 35.00 9.40 -0.22
C ALA A 14 33.75 9.70 -1.07
N LEU A 15 32.67 9.02 -0.70
CA LEU A 15 31.27 9.36 -0.99
C LEU A 15 30.79 9.28 -2.45
N LEU A 16 30.40 8.08 -2.85
CA LEU A 16 29.11 7.90 -3.53
C LEU A 16 28.36 6.74 -2.86
N LEU A 17 28.04 6.92 -1.58
CA LEU A 17 26.79 6.40 -1.05
C LEU A 17 25.70 7.16 -1.81
N ALA A 18 25.34 6.67 -3.01
CA ALA A 18 24.04 6.95 -3.57
C ALA A 18 23.04 6.27 -2.63
N GLY A 19 22.76 6.94 -1.52
CA GLY A 19 21.59 6.65 -0.73
C GLY A 19 20.43 6.75 -1.70
N CYS A 20 19.87 5.59 -2.06
CA CYS A 20 18.45 5.52 -2.33
C CYS A 20 17.78 6.01 -1.06
N VAL A 21 17.66 7.33 -0.92
CA VAL A 21 16.60 7.91 -0.11
C VAL A 21 15.36 7.50 -0.88
N ALA A 22 14.83 6.32 -0.53
CA ALA A 22 13.45 6.01 -0.81
C ALA A 22 12.69 7.25 -0.34
N PRO A 23 11.87 7.88 -1.18
CA PRO A 23 11.07 9.01 -0.73
C PRO A 23 10.40 8.53 0.55
N GLU A 24 10.70 9.20 1.67
CA GLU A 24 9.93 9.01 2.90
C GLU A 24 8.50 9.28 2.47
N GLU A 25 7.73 8.20 2.23
CA GLU A 25 6.30 8.25 2.09
C GLU A 25 5.87 8.97 3.35
N THR A 26 5.61 10.26 3.19
CA THR A 26 5.12 11.12 4.25
C THR A 26 3.90 10.38 4.75
N ALA A 27 4.01 9.77 5.94
CA ALA A 27 3.00 8.85 6.46
C ALA A 27 1.67 9.57 6.36
N LYS A 28 0.91 9.21 5.31
CA LYS A 28 -0.23 10.00 4.87
C LYS A 28 -1.22 9.90 6.01
N PRO A 29 -1.74 11.02 6.53
CA PRO A 29 -2.59 10.99 7.71
C PRO A 29 -3.71 9.98 7.48
N ALA A 30 -3.73 8.96 8.34
CA ALA A 30 -4.71 7.89 8.27
C ALA A 30 -6.11 8.52 8.34
N PRO A 31 -6.99 8.32 7.34
CA PRO A 31 -8.37 8.75 7.46
C PRO A 31 -8.97 8.12 8.73
N ALA A 32 -9.64 8.93 9.54
CA ALA A 32 -10.33 8.44 10.73
C ALA A 32 -11.41 7.45 10.30
N LEU A 33 -11.20 6.17 10.58
CA LEU A 33 -12.14 5.11 10.19
C LEU A 33 -13.43 5.25 11.02
N PRO A 34 -14.61 5.43 10.38
CA PRO A 34 -15.84 5.87 11.07
C PRO A 34 -16.58 4.78 11.86
N GLY A 35 -15.87 3.82 12.45
CA GLY A 35 -16.45 2.71 13.22
C GLY A 35 -16.28 1.36 12.53
N LYS A 36 -16.56 0.28 13.28
CA LYS A 36 -16.12 -1.08 12.96
C LYS A 36 -16.50 -1.55 11.55
N VAL A 37 -17.67 -1.17 11.02
CA VAL A 37 -18.09 -1.51 9.64
C VAL A 37 -18.39 -0.25 8.85
N VAL A 38 -17.75 -0.10 7.69
CA VAL A 38 -17.92 1.02 6.78
C VAL A 38 -18.43 0.51 5.43
N LYS A 39 -19.50 1.12 4.94
CA LYS A 39 -20.04 0.85 3.60
C LYS A 39 -19.43 1.85 2.62
N TYR A 40 -19.03 1.38 1.45
CA TYR A 40 -18.47 2.19 0.39
C TYR A 40 -19.29 2.02 -0.89
N THR A 41 -19.49 3.14 -1.59
CA THR A 41 -20.03 3.16 -2.96
C THR A 41 -18.89 3.46 -3.94
N CYS A 42 -18.62 2.54 -4.86
CA CYS A 42 -17.49 2.63 -5.80
C CYS A 42 -17.88 3.25 -7.13
N ALA A 43 -17.02 4.13 -7.67
CA ALA A 43 -17.21 4.78 -8.97
C ALA A 43 -17.29 3.78 -10.13
N THR A 44 -16.53 2.69 -10.01
CA THR A 44 -16.54 1.53 -10.93
C THR A 44 -17.82 0.68 -10.84
N GLY A 45 -18.76 1.04 -9.96
CA GLY A 45 -20.01 0.33 -9.75
C GLY A 45 -19.91 -0.74 -8.65
N GLY A 46 -20.97 -0.80 -7.84
CA GLY A 46 -21.11 -1.74 -6.73
C GLY A 46 -20.83 -1.13 -5.37
N LYS A 47 -21.25 -1.87 -4.33
CA LYS A 47 -21.12 -1.48 -2.93
C LYS A 47 -20.18 -2.45 -2.24
N LEU A 48 -19.34 -1.92 -1.37
CA LEU A 48 -18.41 -2.69 -0.55
C LEU A 48 -18.74 -2.47 0.92
N SER A 49 -18.65 -3.51 1.75
CA SER A 49 -18.64 -3.33 3.21
C SER A 49 -17.31 -3.86 3.76
N VAL A 50 -16.62 -3.01 4.51
CA VAL A 50 -15.36 -3.34 5.17
C VAL A 50 -15.55 -3.28 6.67
N ASP A 51 -15.29 -4.39 7.36
CA ASP A 51 -15.17 -4.44 8.81
C ASP A 51 -13.71 -4.23 9.20
N TYR A 52 -13.38 -3.03 9.69
CA TYR A 52 -12.04 -2.68 10.15
C TYR A 52 -11.71 -3.27 11.53
N GLY A 53 -12.70 -3.71 12.30
CA GLY A 53 -12.50 -4.37 13.60
C GLY A 53 -12.08 -5.83 13.47
N GLU A 54 -12.47 -6.48 12.37
CA GLU A 54 -12.13 -7.89 12.09
C GLU A 54 -11.37 -8.09 10.76
N GLY A 55 -11.06 -7.02 10.04
CA GLY A 55 -10.41 -7.08 8.73
C GLY A 55 -11.25 -7.77 7.65
N LYS A 56 -12.58 -7.87 7.83
CA LYS A 56 -13.46 -8.63 6.91
C LYS A 56 -13.95 -7.77 5.77
N ILE A 57 -13.92 -8.30 4.56
CA ILE A 57 -14.44 -7.64 3.35
C ILE A 57 -15.68 -8.36 2.83
N THR A 58 -16.70 -7.61 2.42
CA THR A 58 -17.91 -8.16 1.80
C THR A 58 -18.09 -7.61 0.40
N LEU A 59 -17.60 -8.36 -0.58
CA LEU A 59 -17.83 -8.11 -2.01
C LEU A 59 -17.79 -9.36 -2.88
N ALA A 60 -17.08 -10.39 -2.41
CA ALA A 60 -16.94 -11.70 -3.07
C ALA A 60 -16.78 -12.89 -2.10
N GLY A 61 -16.90 -12.65 -0.79
CA GLY A 61 -16.71 -13.66 0.26
C GLY A 61 -16.07 -13.04 1.51
N PRO A 62 -16.15 -13.69 2.68
CA PRO A 62 -15.55 -13.19 3.91
C PRO A 62 -14.05 -13.49 3.92
N GLU A 63 -13.27 -12.60 3.32
CA GLU A 63 -11.81 -12.65 3.43
C GLU A 63 -11.35 -11.75 4.58
N THR A 64 -10.42 -12.26 5.40
CA THR A 64 -9.78 -11.49 6.46
C THR A 64 -8.47 -10.93 5.93
N LEU A 65 -8.34 -9.61 5.91
CA LEU A 65 -7.12 -8.92 5.53
C LEU A 65 -6.42 -8.34 6.76
N ILE A 66 -5.08 -8.33 6.71
CA ILE A 66 -4.23 -7.78 7.75
C ILE A 66 -3.74 -6.41 7.30
N GLN A 67 -3.75 -5.43 8.19
CA GLN A 67 -3.21 -4.12 7.88
C GLN A 67 -1.68 -4.20 7.71
N GLU A 68 -1.17 -3.67 6.62
CA GLU A 68 0.26 -3.44 6.45
C GLU A 68 0.71 -2.32 7.39
N GLU A 69 1.76 -2.59 8.18
CA GLU A 69 2.25 -1.66 9.20
C GLU A 69 2.59 -0.29 8.60
N GLY A 70 2.06 0.78 9.20
CA GLY A 70 2.26 2.16 8.76
C GLY A 70 1.52 2.56 7.49
N LYS A 71 0.72 1.67 6.89
CA LYS A 71 0.00 1.93 5.63
C LYS A 71 -1.51 1.87 5.80
N GLN A 72 -2.20 2.55 4.89
CA GLN A 72 -3.65 2.46 4.73
C GLN A 72 -4.01 1.35 3.73
N ARG A 73 -3.41 0.19 3.94
CA ARG A 73 -3.45 -0.94 3.04
C ARG A 73 -3.64 -2.22 3.86
N TRP A 74 -4.58 -3.03 3.44
CA TRP A 74 -4.92 -4.31 4.04
C TRP A 74 -4.77 -5.38 2.97
N SER A 75 -4.03 -6.42 3.29
CA SER A 75 -3.78 -7.55 2.40
C SER A 75 -3.64 -8.83 3.24
N TRP A 76 -3.84 -9.98 2.61
CA TRP A 76 -3.54 -11.25 3.25
C TRP A 76 -2.23 -11.79 2.64
N PRO A 77 -1.19 -12.03 3.45
CA PRO A 77 0.04 -12.61 2.95
C PRO A 77 -0.18 -14.09 2.62
N SER A 78 -0.65 -14.36 1.41
CA SER A 78 -0.75 -15.70 0.82
C SER A 78 0.13 -15.80 -0.42
N ASP A 79 0.68 -16.99 -0.60
CA ASP A 79 1.32 -17.50 -1.82
C ASP A 79 0.34 -17.66 -3.01
N GLY A 80 -0.95 -17.47 -2.79
CA GLY A 80 -2.02 -17.57 -3.78
C GLY A 80 -2.73 -16.25 -4.08
N THR A 81 -3.91 -16.37 -4.66
CA THR A 81 -4.77 -15.24 -5.00
C THR A 81 -5.47 -14.70 -3.76
N HIS A 82 -5.33 -13.40 -3.49
CA HIS A 82 -5.95 -12.72 -2.35
C HIS A 82 -6.40 -11.31 -2.70
N HIS A 83 -7.34 -10.77 -1.93
CA HIS A 83 -7.78 -9.40 -2.11
C HIS A 83 -6.84 -8.43 -1.38
N VAL A 84 -6.71 -7.25 -1.98
CA VAL A 84 -5.98 -6.12 -1.41
C VAL A 84 -6.96 -4.96 -1.33
N TRP A 85 -7.10 -4.39 -0.15
CA TRP A 85 -7.89 -3.20 0.09
C TRP A 85 -6.97 -2.05 0.47
N GLU A 86 -7.07 -0.94 -0.25
CA GLU A 86 -6.24 0.24 0.00
C GLU A 86 -7.12 1.48 0.07
N LEU A 87 -6.88 2.32 1.06
CA LEU A 87 -7.42 3.67 1.12
C LEU A 87 -6.34 4.66 0.72
N ASP A 88 -6.66 5.54 -0.23
CA ASP A 88 -5.87 6.74 -0.40
C ASP A 88 -6.13 7.71 0.78
N GLY A 89 -5.22 8.64 1.03
CA GLY A 89 -5.46 9.68 2.05
C GLY A 89 -6.43 10.80 1.66
N ALA A 90 -7.26 10.64 0.63
CA ALA A 90 -8.54 11.35 0.53
C ALA A 90 -9.71 10.50 1.09
N GLY A 91 -9.41 9.29 1.58
CA GLY A 91 -10.39 8.33 2.08
C GLY A 91 -11.09 7.54 0.96
N LEU A 92 -10.57 7.57 -0.27
CA LEU A 92 -11.09 6.78 -1.37
C LEU A 92 -10.46 5.39 -1.35
N GLY A 93 -11.31 4.37 -1.38
CA GLY A 93 -10.89 2.99 -1.41
C GLY A 93 -10.71 2.43 -2.81
N THR A 94 -9.77 1.50 -2.92
CA THR A 94 -9.50 0.67 -4.08
C THR A 94 -9.40 -0.79 -3.62
N LEU A 95 -10.19 -1.66 -4.26
CA LEU A 95 -10.11 -3.10 -4.10
C LEU A 95 -9.40 -3.70 -5.31
N SER A 96 -8.33 -4.43 -5.07
CA SER A 96 -7.57 -5.16 -6.08
C SER A 96 -7.55 -6.66 -5.76
N LEU A 97 -7.38 -7.48 -6.80
CA LEU A 97 -7.07 -8.89 -6.68
C LEU A 97 -5.58 -9.07 -6.97
N SER A 98 -4.81 -9.55 -6.00
CA SER A 98 -3.41 -9.90 -6.16
C SER A 98 -3.29 -11.37 -6.53
N ALA A 99 -2.59 -11.68 -7.61
CA ALA A 99 -2.30 -13.03 -8.04
C ALA A 99 -0.89 -13.11 -8.63
N ALA A 100 -0.05 -14.00 -8.11
CA ALA A 100 1.34 -14.18 -8.58
C ALA A 100 2.14 -12.86 -8.67
N GLY A 101 1.98 -11.97 -7.69
CA GLY A 101 2.66 -10.68 -7.64
C GLY A 101 2.10 -9.61 -8.59
N THR A 102 0.99 -9.88 -9.27
CA THR A 102 0.29 -8.90 -10.11
C THR A 102 -1.02 -8.49 -9.46
N GLU A 103 -1.26 -7.19 -9.33
CA GLU A 103 -2.50 -6.64 -8.77
C GLU A 103 -3.40 -6.10 -9.86
N THR A 104 -4.64 -6.63 -9.91
CA THR A 104 -5.67 -6.17 -10.84
C THR A 104 -6.77 -5.46 -10.08
N VAL A 105 -7.00 -4.19 -10.40
CA VAL A 105 -8.06 -3.38 -9.78
C VAL A 105 -9.43 -3.98 -10.12
N GLN A 106 -10.15 -4.39 -9.08
CA GLN A 106 -11.53 -4.88 -9.17
C GLN A 106 -12.54 -3.74 -8.97
N LYS A 107 -12.24 -2.84 -8.03
CA LYS A 107 -13.02 -1.62 -7.77
C LYS A 107 -12.11 -0.47 -7.42
N SER A 108 -12.45 0.70 -7.92
CA SER A 108 -11.78 1.96 -7.60
C SER A 108 -12.77 3.09 -7.35
N GLY A 109 -12.28 4.14 -6.68
CA GLY A 109 -13.06 5.33 -6.34
C GLY A 109 -14.18 5.02 -5.34
N CYS A 110 -13.93 4.11 -4.40
CA CYS A 110 -14.88 3.74 -3.36
C CYS A 110 -14.96 4.83 -2.29
N LYS A 111 -16.10 5.53 -2.23
CA LYS A 111 -16.36 6.56 -1.22
C LYS A 111 -17.14 5.95 -0.07
N ALA A 112 -16.71 6.22 1.16
CA ALA A 112 -17.48 5.82 2.33
C ALA A 112 -18.87 6.48 2.26
N ASP A 113 -19.92 5.67 2.37
CA ASP A 113 -21.28 6.16 2.57
C ASP A 113 -21.31 6.87 3.93
N ALA A 114 -21.92 8.06 3.98
CA ALA A 114 -22.07 8.78 5.24
C ALA A 114 -22.71 7.85 6.28
N VAL A 115 -21.98 7.56 7.36
CA VAL A 115 -22.53 6.82 8.49
C VAL A 115 -23.54 7.76 9.12
N ALA A 116 -24.83 7.44 8.98
CA ALA A 116 -25.88 8.15 9.70
C ALA A 116 -25.60 7.95 11.20
N GLY A 117 -25.02 8.97 11.82
CA GLY A 117 -24.81 9.05 13.26
C GLY A 117 -26.11 9.20 14.02
#